data_AF-A0A536FU41-F1
#
_entry.id   AF-A0A536FU41-F1
#
_cell.length_a   1.000
_cell.length_b   1.000
_cell.length_c   1.000
_cell.angle_alpha   90.00
_cell.angle_beta   90.00
_cell.angle_gamma   90.00
#
_symmetry.space_group_name_H-M   'P 1'
#
loop_
_entity.id
_entity.type
_entity.pdbx_description
1 polymer ?
#
loop_
_entity_poly.entity_id
_entity_poly.type
_entity_poly.pdbx_seq_one_letter_code
_entity_poly.pdbx_strand_id
1 'polypeptide(L)' 'MLRQIESELRTIKAEYKGRVPEESIDLAADESIQRLADSRVPQFVPLFVGRFTRERLRKLVAAGSTSDS' A
#
# COMPACT_ATOMS: atom_id res chain seq x y z
N MET A 1 -16.28 3.66 0.54
CA MET A 1 -14.95 3.64 1.19
C MET A 1 -14.27 2.30 1.02
N LEU A 2 -14.74 1.21 1.64
CA LEU A 2 -14.10 -0.12 1.56
C LEU A 2 -13.92 -0.62 0.11
N ARG A 3 -14.96 -0.57 -0.73
CA ARG A 3 -14.84 -0.97 -2.15
C ARG A 3 -13.78 -0.18 -2.95
N GLN A 4 -13.56 1.09 -2.61
CA GLN A 4 -12.53 1.91 -3.27
C GLN A 4 -11.14 1.49 -2.81
N ILE A 5 -10.97 1.23 -1.52
CA ILE A 5 -9.74 0.69 -0.96
C ILE A 5 -9.42 -0.68 -1.58
N GLU A 6 -10.38 -1.60 -1.62
CA GLU A 6 -10.22 -2.91 -2.26
C GLU A 6 -9.83 -2.79 -3.75
N SER A 7 -10.42 -1.84 -4.47
CA SER A 7 -10.06 -1.59 -5.86
C SER A 7 -8.63 -1.09 -6.01
N GLU A 8 -8.21 -0.15 -5.15
CA GLU A 8 -6.82 0.31 -5.11
C GLU A 8 -5.85 -0.84 -4.76
N LEU A 9 -6.19 -1.68 -3.77
CA LEU A 9 -5.35 -2.82 -3.39
C LEU A 9 -5.22 -3.81 -4.56
N ARG A 10 -6.29 -4.12 -5.29
CA ARG A 10 -6.21 -4.97 -6.48
C ARG A 10 -5.27 -4.39 -7.53
N THR A 11 -5.35 -3.07 -7.78
CA THR A 11 -4.44 -2.38 -8.71
C THR A 11 -2.99 -2.45 -8.23
N ILE A 12 -2.74 -2.24 -6.94
CA ILE A 12 -1.39 -2.31 -6.35
C ILE A 12 -0.83 -3.73 -6.42
N LYS A 13 -1.62 -4.75 -6.08
CA LYS A 13 -1.21 -6.16 -6.18
C LYS A 13 -0.80 -6.52 -7.60
N ALA A 14 -1.54 -6.03 -8.61
CA ALA A 14 -1.16 -6.19 -10.00
C ALA A 14 0.15 -5.46 -10.36
N GLU A 15 0.36 -4.22 -9.87
CA GLU A 15 1.57 -3.41 -10.09
C GLU A 15 2.85 -4.06 -9.53
N TYR A 16 2.75 -4.73 -8.37
CA TYR A 16 3.88 -5.32 -7.65
C TYR A 16 3.97 -6.85 -7.78
N LYS A 17 3.15 -7.47 -8.64
CA LYS A 17 3.16 -8.92 -8.86
C LYS A 17 4.56 -9.41 -9.22
N GLY A 18 5.04 -10.40 -8.47
CA GLY A 18 6.37 -10.99 -8.65
C GLY A 18 7.54 -10.14 -8.15
N ARG A 19 7.28 -8.93 -7.62
CA ARG A 19 8.31 -8.05 -7.03
C ARG A 19 8.21 -7.99 -5.51
N VAL A 20 6.99 -8.09 -4.98
CA VAL A 20 6.72 -8.11 -3.54
C VAL A 20 5.65 -9.18 -3.25
N PRO A 21 5.78 -9.98 -2.18
CA PRO A 21 4.72 -10.91 -1.76
C PRO A 21 3.41 -10.18 -1.48
N GLU A 22 2.27 -10.77 -1.87
CA GLU A 22 0.97 -10.14 -1.66
C GLU A 22 0.67 -9.86 -0.17
N GLU A 23 1.10 -10.74 0.73
CA GLU A 23 0.97 -10.54 2.18
C GLU A 23 1.66 -9.26 2.66
N SER A 24 2.83 -8.92 2.09
CA SER A 24 3.53 -7.67 2.43
C SER A 24 2.80 -6.43 1.89
N ILE A 25 2.07 -6.57 0.78
CA ILE A 25 1.21 -5.52 0.23
C ILE A 25 0.00 -5.30 1.16
N ASP A 26 -0.62 -6.38 1.60
CA ASP A 26 -1.76 -6.34 2.52
C ASP A 26 -1.35 -5.70 3.86
N LEU A 27 -0.21 -6.11 4.44
CA LEU A 27 0.32 -5.50 5.66
C LEU A 27 0.58 -3.99 5.50
N ALA A 28 1.20 -3.57 4.40
CA ALA A 28 1.44 -2.16 4.13
C ALA A 28 0.13 -1.35 3.96
N ALA A 29 -0.91 -1.97 3.42
CA ALA A 29 -2.22 -1.36 3.30
C ALA A 29 -2.93 -1.25 4.65
N ASP A 30 -2.89 -2.29 5.49
CA ASP A 30 -3.49 -2.30 6.82
C ASP A 30 -2.85 -1.23 7.72
N GLU A 31 -1.52 -1.11 7.71
CA GLU A 31 -0.81 -0.03 8.41
C GLU A 31 -1.28 1.36 7.94
N SER A 32 -1.49 1.52 6.63
CA SER A 32 -1.96 2.79 6.05
C SER A 32 -3.41 3.11 6.44
N ILE A 33 -4.27 2.09 6.51
CA ILE A 33 -5.67 2.22 6.96
C ILE A 33 -5.71 2.60 8.44
N GLN A 34 -4.95 1.90 9.29
CA GLN A 34 -4.87 2.17 10.73
C GLN A 34 -4.39 3.60 11.00
N ARG A 35 -3.38 4.07 10.26
CA ARG A 35 -2.87 5.45 10.36
C ARG A 35 -3.92 6.51 10.02
N LEU A 36 -4.93 6.15 9.23
CA LEU A 36 -5.97 7.05 8.75
C LEU A 36 -7.33 6.83 9.43
N ALA A 37 -7.42 5.92 10.41
CA ALA A 37 -8.69 5.56 11.06
C ALA A 37 -9.42 6.77 11.66
N ASP A 38 -8.67 7.73 12.23
CA ASP A 38 -9.21 8.95 12.85
C ASP A 38 -9.13 10.18 11.94
N SER A 39 -9.06 9.97 10.62
CA SER A 39 -8.97 11.07 9.66
C SER A 39 -10.19 11.99 9.73
N ARG A 40 -9.94 13.30 9.85
CA ARG A 40 -10.98 14.34 9.77
C ARG A 40 -11.53 14.55 8.35
N VAL A 41 -10.96 13.88 7.35
CA VAL A 41 -11.34 13.97 5.94
C VAL A 41 -11.52 12.57 5.31
N PRO A 42 -12.54 11.79 5.75
CA PRO A 42 -12.72 10.39 5.39
C PRO A 42 -12.89 10.14 3.88
N GLN A 43 -13.39 11.12 3.13
CA GLN A 43 -13.57 11.03 1.68
C GLN A 43 -12.27 10.85 0.90
N PHE A 44 -11.13 11.27 1.46
CA PHE A 44 -9.81 11.12 0.83
C PHE A 44 -9.03 9.91 1.33
N VAL A 45 -9.55 9.18 2.34
CA VAL A 45 -8.86 8.01 2.92
C VAL A 45 -8.48 6.99 1.84
N PRO A 46 -9.34 6.58 0.90
CA PRO A 46 -8.96 5.61 -0.13
C PRO A 46 -7.77 6.07 -1.00
N LEU A 47 -7.73 7.37 -1.35
CA LEU A 47 -6.63 7.96 -2.11
C LEU A 47 -5.31 7.90 -1.33
N PHE A 48 -5.35 8.23 -0.04
CA PHE A 48 -4.16 8.22 0.81
C PHE A 48 -3.67 6.81 1.14
N VAL A 49 -4.58 5.85 1.37
CA VAL A 49 -4.21 4.43 1.52
C VAL A 49 -3.46 3.97 0.29
N GLY A 50 -4.02 4.17 -0.91
CA GLY A 50 -3.35 3.79 -2.15
C GLY A 50 -1.98 4.44 -2.35
N ARG A 51 -1.82 5.70 -1.93
CA ARG A 51 -0.54 6.43 -1.99
C ARG A 51 0.48 5.87 -1.01
N PHE A 52 0.14 5.75 0.26
CA PHE A 52 1.06 5.34 1.32
C PHE A 52 1.51 3.89 1.18
N THR A 53 0.61 3.00 0.75
CA THR A 53 0.97 1.62 0.41
C THR A 53 2.05 1.60 -0.68
N ARG A 54 1.86 2.31 -1.80
CA ARG A 54 2.87 2.37 -2.89
C ARG A 54 4.19 2.99 -2.42
N GLU A 55 4.16 4.05 -1.62
CA GLU A 55 5.38 4.66 -1.08
C GLU A 55 6.17 3.69 -0.19
N ARG A 56 5.49 2.89 0.64
CA ARG A 56 6.13 1.85 1.47
C ARG A 56 6.71 0.72 0.61
N LEU A 57 5.95 0.22 -0.36
CA LEU A 57 6.40 -0.84 -1.26
C LEU A 57 7.63 -0.43 -2.09
N ARG A 58 7.68 0.81 -2.59
CA ARG A 58 8.87 1.33 -3.28
C ARG A 58 10.11 1.30 -2.39
N LYS A 59 9.97 1.67 -1.11
CA LYS A 59 11.06 1.63 -0.14
C LYS A 59 11.51 0.19 0.15
N LEU A 60 10.58 -0.75 0.27
CA LEU A 60 10.89 -2.17 0.46
C LEU A 60 11.67 -2.73 -0.73
N VAL A 61 11.22 -2.45 -1.96
CA VAL A 61 11.92 -2.88 -3.18
C VAL A 61 13.31 -2.25 -3.26
N ALA A 62 13.44 -0.95 -2.99
CA ALA A 62 14.73 -0.27 -3.01
C ALA A 62 15.71 -0.85 -1.97
N ALA A 63 15.24 -1.11 -0.75
CA ALA A 63 16.05 -1.70 0.30
C ALA A 63 16.51 -3.13 -0.04
N GLY A 64 15.65 -3.94 -0.67
CA GLY A 64 16.01 -5.27 -1.15
C GLY A 64 16.98 -5.27 -2.34
N SER A 65 16.98 -4.21 -3.17
CA SER A 65 17.95 -4.07 -4.26
C SER A 65 19.34 -3.62 -3.82
N THR A 66 19.48 -3.01 -2.64
CA THR A 66 20.78 -2.55 -2.11
C THR A 66 21.59 -3.63 -1.39
N SER A 67 21.00 -4.80 -1.12
CA SER A 67 21.71 -5.94 -0.50
C SER A 67 22.41 -6.87 -1.50
N ASP A 68 22.26 -6.64 -2.80
CA ASP A 68 22.83 -7.45 -3.89
C ASP A 68 24.00 -6.75 -4.62
N SER A 69 24.70 -5.81 -3.98
CA SER A 69 25.85 -5.08 -4.56
C SER A 69 27.10 -5.15 -3.69
#